data_AF-A0A973A3Z0-F1
#
_entry.id   AF-A0A973A3Z0-F1
#
_cell.length_a   1.000
_cell.length_b   1.000
_cell.length_c   1.000
_cell.angle_alpha   90.00
_cell.angle_beta   90.00
_cell.angle_gamma   90.00
#
_symmetry.space_group_name_H-M   'P 1'
#
loop_
_entity.id
_entity.type
_entity.pdbx_description
1 polymer ?
#
loop_
_entity_poly.entity_id
_entity_poly.type
_entity_poly.pdbx_seq_one_letter_code
_entity_poly.pdbx_strand_id
1 'polypeptide(L)'
;MKSTKYTVLIIPDNDDQNKQFVLKRNSVRLWITLLSIFIILLIGFGYYFVPKALEYDALSAKYEVLAEERMEVYSLMQDLQRMAQLDVLIRKTLGPEMELPYVDESGDTLTIPAKMNDSLSISFLENFPSQLPLQGYVTQRMSRTSVYRRKNHYGIDIAAKEGEAILSSASGFVVFAGWTYDMGNMIILFHGDGYFTYYGHCQRNLVQSNDVIKRGDVIGLVGSTGVSSGPHLHFEIWKDGEPIDPMDYFPQYYDKDLSVEEHG
;
A
#
# COMPACT_ATOMS: atom_id res chain seq x y z
N MET A 1 30.69 0.23 69.99
CA MET A 1 30.99 1.04 68.78
C MET A 1 30.80 0.16 67.54
N LYS A 2 29.80 0.44 66.68
CA LYS A 2 29.57 -0.38 65.48
C LYS A 2 30.50 0.09 64.35
N SER A 3 31.41 -0.78 63.91
CA SER A 3 32.35 -0.47 62.82
C SER A 3 31.60 0.01 61.56
N THR A 4 32.00 1.16 61.04
CA THR A 4 31.43 1.85 59.88
C THR A 4 32.16 1.51 58.57
N LYS A 5 33.19 0.67 58.64
CA LYS A 5 34.09 0.34 57.54
C LYS A 5 34.30 -1.17 57.46
N TYR A 6 34.26 -1.72 56.25
CA TYR A 6 34.70 -3.08 55.96
C TYR A 6 36.09 -3.00 55.35
N THR A 7 37.05 -3.74 55.89
CA THR A 7 38.39 -3.85 55.34
C THR A 7 38.52 -5.21 54.68
N VAL A 8 38.67 -5.22 53.35
CA VAL A 8 38.97 -6.43 52.60
C VAL A 8 40.49 -6.49 52.44
N LEU A 9 41.10 -7.48 53.08
CA LEU A 9 42.53 -7.77 53.00
C LEU A 9 42.71 -8.93 52.03
N ILE A 10 43.35 -8.66 50.90
CA ILE A 10 43.74 -9.70 49.95
C ILE A 10 45.20 -10.02 50.26
N ILE A 11 45.44 -11.24 50.78
CA ILE A 11 46.79 -11.75 51.06
C ILE A 11 47.15 -12.68 49.89
N PRO A 12 48.01 -12.26 48.96
CA PRO A 12 48.55 -13.16 47.95
C PRO A 12 49.57 -14.13 48.59
N ASP A 13 49.68 -15.34 48.05
CA ASP A 13 50.61 -16.38 48.53
C ASP A 13 52.08 -16.12 48.16
N ASN A 14 52.36 -15.03 47.43
CA ASN A 14 53.70 -14.59 47.02
C ASN A 14 54.06 -13.26 47.68
N ASP A 15 55.36 -12.96 47.79
CA ASP A 15 56.00 -11.85 48.55
C ASP A 15 55.69 -10.42 48.04
N ASP A 16 54.52 -10.23 47.43
CA ASP A 16 54.00 -8.94 46.98
C ASP A 16 53.22 -8.22 48.08
N GLN A 17 53.29 -6.89 48.08
CA GLN A 17 52.69 -6.08 49.15
C GLN A 17 51.17 -6.27 49.26
N ASN A 18 50.71 -6.49 50.50
CA ASN A 18 49.31 -6.61 50.87
C ASN A 18 48.50 -5.38 50.43
N LYS A 19 47.55 -5.57 49.50
CA LYS A 19 46.61 -4.51 49.11
C LYS A 19 45.38 -4.54 50.01
N GLN A 20 45.17 -3.45 50.76
CA GLN A 20 44.01 -3.28 51.62
C GLN A 20 43.01 -2.32 50.98
N PHE A 21 41.76 -2.77 50.82
CA PHE A 21 40.67 -1.92 50.35
C PHE A 21 39.68 -1.68 51.49
N VAL A 22 39.51 -0.40 51.83
CA VAL A 22 38.59 0.03 52.89
C VAL A 22 37.30 0.54 52.26
N LEU A 23 36.24 -0.24 52.37
CA LEU A 23 34.92 0.09 51.82
C LEU A 23 34.02 0.68 52.90
N LYS A 24 33.35 1.80 52.58
CA LYS A 24 32.34 2.39 53.46
C LYS A 24 31.08 1.51 53.47
N ARG A 25 30.53 1.23 54.65
CA ARG A 25 29.34 0.36 54.80
C ARG A 25 28.13 0.81 53.98
N ASN A 26 27.93 2.12 53.81
CA ASN A 26 26.82 2.66 53.02
C ASN A 26 27.00 2.42 51.51
N SER A 27 28.24 2.45 51.01
CA SER A 27 28.54 2.16 49.61
C SER A 27 28.27 0.70 49.27
N VAL A 28 28.65 -0.23 50.15
CA VAL A 28 28.38 -1.66 49.95
C VAL A 28 26.87 -1.94 49.92
N ARG A 29 26.09 -1.31 50.81
CA ARG A 29 24.63 -1.44 50.80
C ARG A 29 23.99 -0.90 49.52
N LEU A 30 24.44 0.26 49.02
CA LEU A 30 23.95 0.83 47.76
C LEU A 30 24.22 -0.11 46.58
N TRP A 31 25.41 -0.68 46.49
CA TRP A 31 25.77 -1.64 45.44
C TRP A 31 24.92 -2.91 45.50
N ILE A 32 24.70 -3.46 46.70
CA ILE A 32 23.82 -4.63 46.87
C ILE A 32 22.38 -4.30 46.45
N THR A 33 21.83 -3.14 46.84
CA THR A 33 20.47 -2.76 46.44
C THR A 33 20.34 -2.53 44.93
N LEU A 34 21.34 -1.91 44.30
CA LEU A 34 21.34 -1.69 42.85
C LEU A 34 21.43 -3.02 42.09
N LEU A 35 22.25 -3.96 42.58
CA LEU A 35 22.35 -5.28 41.98
C LEU A 35 21.02 -6.05 42.09
N SER A 36 20.35 -5.99 43.24
CA SER A 36 19.03 -6.61 43.42
C SER A 36 17.98 -6.01 42.48
N ILE A 37 17.96 -4.68 42.30
CA ILE A 37 17.05 -4.01 41.37
C ILE A 37 17.35 -4.41 39.93
N PHE A 38 18.62 -4.49 39.55
CA PHE A 38 19.04 -4.91 38.22
C PHE A 38 18.60 -6.35 37.89
N ILE A 39 18.74 -7.27 38.84
CA ILE A 39 18.29 -8.67 38.68
C ILE A 39 16.77 -8.73 38.49
N ILE A 40 16.00 -7.96 39.27
CA ILE A 40 14.54 -7.90 39.14
C ILE A 40 14.13 -7.35 37.77
N LEU A 41 14.80 -6.30 37.29
CA LEU A 41 14.57 -5.75 35.95
C LEU A 41 14.88 -6.75 34.84
N LEU A 42 15.98 -7.51 34.98
CA LEU A 42 16.40 -8.49 33.98
C LEU A 42 15.42 -9.67 33.90
N ILE A 43 14.90 -10.13 35.03
CA ILE A 43 13.85 -11.16 35.10
C ILE A 43 12.54 -10.64 34.50
N GLY A 44 12.13 -9.41 34.85
CA GLY A 44 10.92 -8.79 34.29
C GLY A 44 11.01 -8.56 32.78
N PHE A 45 12.18 -8.15 32.30
CA PHE A 45 12.46 -8.00 30.88
C PHE A 45 12.37 -9.35 30.15
N GLY A 46 12.97 -10.40 30.70
CA GLY A 46 12.84 -11.76 30.15
C GLY A 46 11.39 -12.23 30.11
N TYR A 47 10.64 -12.06 31.18
CA TYR A 47 9.22 -12.43 31.25
C TYR A 47 8.37 -11.71 30.19
N TYR A 48 8.68 -10.45 29.88
CA TYR A 48 7.96 -9.68 28.88
C TYR A 48 8.38 -10.02 27.43
N PHE A 49 9.68 -10.18 27.18
CA PHE A 49 10.20 -10.34 25.81
C PHE A 49 10.10 -11.78 25.28
N VAL A 50 10.27 -12.80 26.14
CA VAL A 50 10.23 -14.21 25.72
C VAL A 50 8.91 -14.62 25.05
N PRO A 51 7.71 -14.36 25.62
CA PRO A 51 6.46 -14.75 24.96
C PRO A 51 6.27 -14.03 23.61
N LYS A 52 6.73 -12.78 23.51
CA LYS A 52 6.63 -11.97 22.29
C LYS A 52 7.56 -12.46 21.17
N ALA A 53 8.73 -13.01 21.53
CA ALA A 53 9.64 -13.62 20.57
C ALA A 53 9.08 -14.93 20.01
N LEU A 54 8.46 -15.76 20.86
CA LEU A 54 7.82 -17.01 20.42
C LEU A 54 6.60 -16.76 19.53
N GLU A 55 5.83 -15.71 19.83
CA GLU A 55 4.69 -15.29 18.99
C GLU A 55 5.15 -14.77 17.62
N TYR A 56 6.33 -14.13 17.55
CA TYR A 56 6.91 -13.66 16.29
C TYR A 56 7.27 -14.82 15.36
N ASP A 57 7.87 -15.90 15.88
CA ASP A 57 8.22 -17.09 15.09
C ASP A 57 6.98 -17.85 14.61
N ALA A 58 5.94 -17.94 15.44
CA ALA A 58 4.67 -18.54 15.02
C ALA A 58 3.98 -17.72 13.93
N LEU A 59 4.09 -16.39 14.01
CA LEU A 59 3.51 -15.48 13.04
C LEU A 59 4.28 -15.48 11.71
N SER A 60 5.62 -15.53 11.75
CA SER A 60 6.47 -15.61 10.54
C SER A 60 6.23 -16.90 9.76
N ALA A 61 6.12 -18.05 10.44
CA ALA A 61 5.78 -19.32 9.79
C ALA A 61 4.41 -19.29 9.09
N LYS A 62 3.42 -18.62 9.69
CA LYS A 62 2.10 -18.43 9.08
C LYS A 62 2.17 -17.54 7.83
N TYR A 63 3.05 -16.54 7.81
CA TYR A 63 3.26 -15.70 6.63
C TYR A 63 3.93 -16.45 5.48
N GLU A 64 4.88 -17.35 5.76
CA GLU A 64 5.53 -18.15 4.70
C GLU A 64 4.56 -19.12 4.03
N VAL A 65 3.73 -19.83 4.81
CA VAL A 65 2.68 -20.70 4.25
C VAL A 65 1.67 -19.92 3.42
N LEU A 66 1.25 -18.73 3.89
CA LEU A 66 0.37 -17.84 3.13
C LEU A 66 1.02 -17.27 1.87
N ALA A 67 2.35 -17.11 1.85
CA ALA A 67 3.07 -16.67 0.67
C ALA A 67 3.09 -17.78 -0.40
N GLU A 68 3.24 -19.04 0.00
CA GLU A 68 3.21 -20.19 -0.92
C GLU A 68 1.83 -20.40 -1.56
N GLU A 69 0.74 -20.35 -0.77
CA GLU A 69 -0.63 -20.42 -1.30
C GLU A 69 -0.92 -19.29 -2.31
N ARG A 70 -0.35 -18.10 -2.08
CA ARG A 70 -0.48 -16.97 -3.02
C ARG A 70 0.27 -17.21 -4.32
N MET A 71 1.43 -17.88 -4.29
CA MET A 71 2.20 -18.17 -5.49
C MET A 71 1.46 -19.09 -6.46
N GLU A 72 0.69 -20.05 -5.94
CA GLU A 72 -0.18 -20.90 -6.76
C GLU A 72 -1.27 -20.07 -7.46
N VAL A 73 -1.94 -19.19 -6.71
CA VAL A 73 -2.95 -18.26 -7.26
C VAL A 73 -2.33 -17.33 -8.31
N TYR A 74 -1.12 -16.82 -8.08
CA TYR A 74 -0.40 -16.00 -9.06
C TYR A 74 -0.08 -16.79 -10.34
N SER A 75 0.34 -18.06 -10.21
CA SER A 75 0.63 -18.91 -11.37
C SER A 75 -0.62 -19.23 -12.18
N LEU A 76 -1.74 -19.50 -11.50
CA LEU A 76 -3.03 -19.75 -12.14
C LEU A 76 -3.55 -18.50 -12.86
N MET A 77 -3.37 -17.33 -12.25
CA MET A 77 -3.72 -16.05 -12.87
C MET A 77 -2.86 -15.77 -14.11
N GLN A 78 -1.57 -16.11 -14.06
CA GLN A 78 -0.65 -15.97 -15.20
C GLN A 78 -1.02 -16.92 -16.35
N ASP A 79 -1.42 -18.15 -16.03
CA ASP A 79 -1.88 -19.11 -17.03
C ASP A 79 -3.19 -18.67 -17.68
N LEU A 80 -4.13 -18.11 -16.91
CA LEU A 80 -5.36 -17.51 -17.46
C LEU A 80 -5.04 -16.36 -18.43
N GLN A 81 -4.11 -15.48 -18.07
CA GLN A 81 -3.67 -14.40 -18.96
C GLN A 81 -3.02 -14.94 -20.24
N ARG A 82 -2.19 -15.98 -20.15
CA ARG A 82 -1.61 -16.64 -21.33
C ARG A 82 -2.68 -17.23 -22.24
N MET A 83 -3.68 -17.90 -21.67
CA MET A 83 -4.78 -18.48 -22.46
C MET A 83 -5.60 -17.40 -23.16
N ALA A 84 -5.89 -16.28 -22.49
CA ALA A 84 -6.56 -15.14 -23.11
C ALA A 84 -5.73 -14.54 -24.26
N GLN A 85 -4.41 -14.44 -24.10
CA GLN A 85 -3.52 -13.97 -25.17
C GLN A 85 -3.42 -14.94 -26.35
N LEU A 86 -3.42 -16.25 -26.08
CA LEU A 86 -3.44 -17.28 -27.12
C LEU A 86 -4.73 -17.24 -27.93
N ASP A 87 -5.88 -17.04 -27.30
CA ASP A 87 -7.16 -16.91 -27.99
C ASP A 87 -7.17 -15.70 -28.95
N VAL A 88 -6.67 -14.55 -28.49
CA VAL A 88 -6.51 -13.34 -29.32
C VAL A 88 -5.58 -13.60 -30.51
N LEU A 89 -4.49 -14.34 -30.31
CA LEU A 89 -3.54 -14.68 -31.36
C LEU A 89 -4.14 -15.67 -32.38
N ILE A 90 -4.86 -16.68 -31.92
CA ILE A 90 -5.59 -17.65 -32.75
C ILE A 90 -6.60 -16.90 -33.63
N ARG A 91 -7.41 -16.02 -33.05
CA ARG A 91 -8.41 -15.21 -33.78
C ARG A 91 -7.76 -14.31 -34.84
N LYS A 92 -6.62 -13.69 -34.53
CA LYS A 92 -5.89 -12.81 -35.45
C LYS A 92 -5.24 -13.56 -36.62
N THR A 93 -4.84 -14.82 -36.41
CA THR A 93 -4.16 -15.63 -37.43
C THR A 93 -5.13 -16.44 -38.30
N LEU A 94 -6.28 -16.84 -37.76
CA LEU A 94 -7.24 -17.73 -38.42
C LEU A 94 -8.50 -17.01 -38.95
N GLY A 95 -8.69 -15.73 -38.62
CA GLY A 95 -9.80 -14.93 -39.14
C GLY A 95 -11.12 -15.10 -38.38
N PRO A 96 -12.17 -14.31 -38.71
CA PRO A 96 -13.35 -14.10 -37.87
C PRO A 96 -14.38 -15.26 -37.87
N GLU A 97 -14.12 -16.36 -38.57
CA GLU A 97 -15.15 -17.36 -38.92
C GLU A 97 -15.07 -18.68 -38.15
N MET A 98 -14.18 -18.85 -37.16
CA MET A 98 -14.19 -20.09 -36.38
C MET A 98 -15.31 -20.10 -35.32
N GLU A 99 -16.38 -20.81 -35.64
CA GLU A 99 -17.31 -21.39 -34.66
C GLU A 99 -16.56 -22.45 -33.84
N LEU A 100 -16.13 -22.11 -32.63
CA LEU A 100 -15.48 -23.07 -31.75
C LEU A 100 -16.54 -23.91 -31.03
N PRO A 101 -16.47 -25.25 -31.13
CA PRO A 101 -17.34 -26.13 -30.35
C PRO A 101 -16.96 -26.05 -28.87
N TYR A 102 -17.87 -25.54 -28.04
CA TYR A 102 -17.75 -25.60 -26.59
C TYR A 102 -18.33 -26.93 -26.13
N VAL A 103 -17.51 -27.74 -25.46
CA VAL A 103 -17.93 -29.00 -24.84
C VAL A 103 -18.20 -28.69 -23.39
N ASP A 104 -19.46 -28.80 -22.98
CA ASP A 104 -19.80 -28.63 -21.56
C ASP A 104 -19.40 -29.87 -20.74
N GLU A 105 -19.46 -29.77 -19.42
CA GLU A 105 -19.12 -30.88 -18.51
C GLU A 105 -19.98 -32.14 -18.69
N SER A 106 -21.12 -32.04 -19.40
CA SER A 106 -21.98 -33.17 -19.74
C SER A 106 -21.59 -33.87 -21.05
N GLY A 107 -20.58 -33.34 -21.77
CA GLY A 107 -20.07 -33.90 -23.01
C GLY A 107 -20.87 -33.50 -24.25
N ASP A 108 -21.89 -32.65 -24.10
CA ASP A 108 -22.67 -32.14 -25.22
C ASP A 108 -21.95 -30.94 -25.86
N THR A 109 -21.85 -31.00 -27.19
CA THR A 109 -21.22 -29.94 -27.97
C THR A 109 -22.24 -28.85 -28.27
N LEU A 110 -22.10 -27.69 -27.64
CA LEU A 110 -22.93 -26.52 -27.89
C LEU A 110 -22.17 -25.53 -28.78
N THR A 111 -22.76 -25.17 -29.92
CA THR A 111 -22.26 -24.11 -30.81
C THR A 111 -22.60 -22.76 -30.21
N ILE A 112 -21.59 -22.00 -29.77
CA ILE A 112 -21.78 -20.65 -29.24
C ILE A 112 -21.80 -19.67 -30.43
N PRO A 113 -22.90 -18.93 -30.65
CA PRO A 113 -22.95 -17.93 -31.72
C PRO A 113 -21.93 -16.80 -31.46
N ALA A 114 -21.19 -16.41 -32.49
CA ALA A 114 -20.11 -15.40 -32.44
C ALA A 114 -20.49 -14.06 -31.76
N LYS A 115 -21.78 -13.74 -31.69
CA LYS A 115 -22.32 -12.55 -31.00
C LYS A 115 -22.18 -12.59 -29.47
N MET A 116 -22.06 -13.77 -28.86
CA MET A 116 -21.92 -13.92 -27.40
C MET A 116 -20.49 -13.64 -26.92
N ASN A 117 -19.52 -13.55 -27.83
CA ASN A 117 -18.10 -13.38 -27.54
C ASN A 117 -17.61 -11.92 -27.70
N ASP A 118 -18.46 -11.02 -28.19
CA ASP A 118 -18.15 -9.59 -28.34
C ASP A 118 -18.04 -8.85 -26.99
N SER A 119 -18.54 -9.45 -25.91
CA SER A 119 -18.39 -8.97 -24.53
C SER A 119 -17.06 -9.36 -23.87
N LEU A 120 -16.27 -10.26 -24.49
CA LEU A 120 -15.02 -10.78 -23.93
C LEU A 120 -13.76 -10.34 -24.70
N SER A 121 -13.91 -9.67 -25.85
CA SER A 121 -12.78 -9.08 -26.56
C SER A 121 -12.25 -7.81 -25.86
N ILE A 122 -11.26 -8.03 -24.99
CA ILE A 122 -10.22 -7.07 -24.56
C ILE A 122 -10.70 -5.99 -23.57
N SER A 123 -10.93 -6.41 -22.33
CA SER A 123 -10.99 -5.50 -21.15
C SER A 123 -9.60 -5.02 -20.71
N PHE A 124 -8.50 -5.66 -21.09
CA PHE A 124 -7.17 -5.34 -20.54
C PHE A 124 -6.62 -3.94 -20.91
N LEU A 125 -6.80 -3.49 -22.16
CA LEU A 125 -6.39 -2.13 -22.58
C LEU A 125 -7.32 -1.03 -22.05
N GLU A 126 -8.54 -1.40 -21.68
CA GLU A 126 -9.55 -0.48 -21.14
C GLU A 126 -9.36 -0.28 -19.63
N ASN A 127 -8.77 -1.24 -18.93
CA ASN A 127 -8.57 -1.23 -17.48
C ASN A 127 -7.30 -0.49 -17.03
N PHE A 128 -6.37 -0.21 -17.95
CA PHE A 128 -5.14 0.52 -17.66
C PHE A 128 -5.39 2.03 -17.60
N PRO A 129 -5.01 2.75 -16.52
CA PRO A 129 -5.17 4.20 -16.41
C PRO A 129 -4.36 4.97 -17.47
N SER A 130 -4.93 5.17 -18.66
CA SER A 130 -4.26 5.81 -19.80
C SER A 130 -4.88 7.15 -20.19
N GLN A 131 -6.07 7.47 -19.68
CA GLN A 131 -6.73 8.74 -19.94
C GLN A 131 -6.33 9.74 -18.84
N LEU A 132 -5.91 10.93 -19.27
CA LEU A 132 -5.62 12.01 -18.34
C LEU A 132 -6.91 12.39 -17.58
N PRO A 133 -6.91 12.37 -16.23
CA PRO A 133 -8.13 12.62 -15.45
C PRO A 133 -8.55 14.09 -15.48
N LEU A 134 -7.59 15.01 -15.60
CA LEU A 134 -7.82 16.45 -15.59
C LEU A 134 -6.66 17.20 -16.24
N GLN A 135 -6.96 18.19 -17.07
CA GLN A 135 -5.94 19.09 -17.61
C GLN A 135 -5.67 20.21 -16.59
N GLY A 136 -4.46 20.28 -16.07
CA GLY A 136 -4.09 21.28 -15.07
C GLY A 136 -2.59 21.31 -14.81
N TYR A 137 -2.22 21.97 -13.73
CA TYR A 137 -0.83 22.04 -13.26
C TYR A 137 -0.68 21.20 -12.00
N VAL A 138 0.39 20.40 -11.92
CA VAL A 138 0.67 19.65 -10.70
C VAL A 138 1.24 20.61 -9.67
N THR A 139 0.54 20.74 -8.54
CA THR A 139 0.95 21.60 -7.42
C THR A 139 1.64 20.83 -6.31
N GLN A 140 1.37 19.53 -6.21
CA GLN A 140 1.99 18.65 -5.22
C GLN A 140 2.22 17.26 -5.80
N ARG A 141 3.44 16.76 -5.67
CA ARG A 141 3.84 15.40 -6.08
C ARG A 141 3.55 14.37 -5.01
N MET A 142 3.57 13.11 -5.41
CA MET A 142 3.56 11.98 -4.48
C MET A 142 4.77 12.05 -3.55
N SER A 143 4.56 11.82 -2.25
CA SER A 143 5.61 11.83 -1.24
C SER A 143 5.35 10.75 -0.19
N ARG A 144 6.27 9.78 -0.11
CA ARG A 144 6.24 8.66 0.85
C ARG A 144 7.39 8.72 1.86
N THR A 145 7.93 9.91 2.12
CA THR A 145 9.14 10.09 2.94
C THR A 145 8.87 9.96 4.44
N SER A 146 7.61 10.07 4.88
CA SER A 146 7.28 10.03 6.30
C SER A 146 7.02 8.61 6.81
N VAL A 147 7.57 8.32 8.00
CA VAL A 147 7.24 7.12 8.79
C VAL A 147 5.76 7.13 9.20
N TYR A 148 5.14 8.31 9.32
CA TYR A 148 3.73 8.46 9.65
C TYR A 148 2.88 8.52 8.39
N ARG A 149 2.10 7.46 8.14
CA ARG A 149 1.24 7.34 6.94
C ARG A 149 0.34 8.55 6.65
N ARG A 150 -0.12 9.27 7.68
CA ARG A 150 -0.98 10.46 7.54
C ARG A 150 -0.25 11.69 7.00
N LYS A 151 1.08 11.68 6.97
CA LYS A 151 1.90 12.75 6.42
C LYS A 151 2.38 12.46 5.00
N ASN A 152 2.08 11.26 4.49
CA ASN A 152 2.40 10.91 3.12
C ASN A 152 1.29 11.38 2.19
N HIS A 153 1.70 11.72 0.98
CA HIS A 153 0.83 12.07 -0.12
C HIS A 153 0.91 10.94 -1.14
N TYR A 154 -0.16 10.18 -1.33
CA TYR A 154 -0.13 8.93 -2.12
C TYR A 154 -0.46 9.11 -3.61
N GLY A 155 -0.66 10.36 -4.04
CA GLY A 155 -0.96 10.70 -5.42
C GLY A 155 -0.40 12.07 -5.78
N ILE A 156 -1.05 12.73 -6.73
CA ILE A 156 -0.72 14.09 -7.18
C ILE A 156 -1.92 15.01 -6.97
N ASP A 157 -1.62 16.29 -6.73
CA ASP A 157 -2.63 17.34 -6.71
C ASP A 157 -2.53 18.16 -7.98
N ILE A 158 -3.63 18.22 -8.73
CA ILE A 158 -3.74 18.89 -10.02
C ILE A 158 -4.64 20.12 -9.85
N ALA A 159 -4.04 21.31 -9.87
CA ALA A 159 -4.76 22.56 -9.83
C ALA A 159 -5.48 22.81 -11.16
N ALA A 160 -6.78 23.09 -11.06
CA ALA A 160 -7.65 23.41 -12.19
C ALA A 160 -8.79 24.31 -11.72
N LYS A 161 -9.65 24.75 -12.64
CA LYS A 161 -10.76 25.64 -12.28
C LYS A 161 -11.84 24.85 -11.54
N GLU A 162 -12.42 25.44 -10.49
CA GLU A 162 -13.59 24.86 -9.83
C GLU A 162 -14.73 24.63 -10.85
N GLY A 163 -15.36 23.46 -10.78
CA GLY A 163 -16.42 23.03 -11.69
C GLY A 163 -15.92 22.42 -13.00
N GLU A 164 -14.61 22.30 -13.20
CA GLU A 164 -14.05 21.61 -14.38
C GLU A 164 -14.34 20.10 -14.33
N ALA A 165 -14.53 19.49 -15.50
CA ALA A 165 -14.92 18.09 -15.61
C ALA A 165 -13.74 17.15 -15.28
N ILE A 166 -13.97 16.23 -14.35
CA ILE A 166 -13.04 15.14 -14.01
C ILE A 166 -13.41 13.93 -14.84
N LEU A 167 -12.43 13.39 -15.56
CA LEU A 167 -12.58 12.22 -16.43
C LEU A 167 -12.08 10.95 -15.74
N SER A 168 -12.73 9.82 -16.05
CA SER A 168 -12.22 8.51 -15.64
C SER A 168 -10.95 8.15 -16.40
N SER A 169 -9.90 7.78 -15.67
CA SER A 169 -8.60 7.40 -16.26
C SER A 169 -8.61 6.06 -17.00
N ALA A 170 -9.54 5.17 -16.64
CA ALA A 170 -9.76 3.86 -17.25
C ALA A 170 -11.23 3.43 -17.16
N SER A 171 -11.61 2.41 -17.92
CA SER A 171 -12.91 1.75 -17.80
C SER A 171 -12.95 0.88 -16.54
N GLY A 172 -14.11 0.72 -15.93
CA GLY A 172 -14.25 0.00 -14.66
C GLY A 172 -15.62 0.18 -14.02
N PHE A 173 -15.69 0.03 -12.70
CA PHE A 173 -16.89 0.34 -11.94
C PHE A 173 -16.59 1.14 -10.67
N VAL A 174 -17.58 1.91 -10.22
CA VAL A 174 -17.48 2.73 -9.01
C VAL A 174 -17.57 1.84 -7.78
N VAL A 175 -16.50 1.75 -7.01
CA VAL A 175 -16.49 1.05 -5.71
C VAL A 175 -17.05 1.97 -4.62
N PHE A 176 -16.76 3.26 -4.71
CA PHE A 176 -17.20 4.25 -3.75
C PHE A 176 -17.45 5.60 -4.43
N ALA A 177 -18.57 6.23 -4.12
CA ALA A 177 -18.82 7.64 -4.40
C ALA A 177 -19.53 8.26 -3.20
N GLY A 178 -18.85 9.15 -2.48
CA GLY A 178 -19.40 9.74 -1.25
C GLY A 178 -18.49 10.76 -0.59
N TRP A 179 -18.82 11.14 0.64
CA TRP A 179 -18.06 12.11 1.43
C TRP A 179 -17.14 11.45 2.45
N THR A 180 -15.91 11.95 2.59
CA THR A 180 -15.00 11.65 3.70
C THR A 180 -14.42 12.94 4.27
N TYR A 181 -13.91 12.89 5.51
CA TYR A 181 -13.37 14.09 6.17
C TYR A 181 -12.13 14.64 5.45
N ASP A 182 -11.16 13.76 5.15
CA ASP A 182 -9.90 14.17 4.52
C ASP A 182 -10.10 14.52 3.04
N MET A 183 -10.75 13.62 2.26
CA MET A 183 -10.85 13.77 0.80
C MET A 183 -12.09 14.55 0.33
N GLY A 184 -12.99 14.96 1.23
CA GLY A 184 -14.24 15.63 0.83
C GLY A 184 -15.12 14.70 -0.01
N ASN A 185 -15.73 15.22 -1.08
CA ASN A 185 -16.40 14.35 -2.05
C ASN A 185 -15.35 13.58 -2.85
N MET A 186 -15.48 12.26 -2.83
CA MET A 186 -14.51 11.34 -3.38
C MET A 186 -15.17 10.27 -4.22
N ILE A 187 -14.48 9.84 -5.27
CA ILE A 187 -14.83 8.71 -6.13
C ILE A 187 -13.66 7.72 -6.15
N ILE A 188 -13.94 6.43 -6.01
CA ILE A 188 -12.99 5.34 -6.18
C ILE A 188 -13.50 4.42 -7.27
N LEU A 189 -12.69 4.20 -8.29
CA LEU A 189 -12.97 3.26 -9.37
C LEU A 189 -12.07 2.04 -9.27
N PHE A 190 -12.65 0.86 -9.45
CA PHE A 190 -11.89 -0.36 -9.72
C PHE A 190 -11.93 -0.65 -11.21
N HIS A 191 -10.76 -0.83 -11.80
CA HIS A 191 -10.63 -1.05 -13.23
C HIS A 191 -10.44 -2.52 -13.58
N GLY A 192 -10.21 -3.41 -12.63
CA GLY A 192 -9.76 -4.77 -12.92
C GLY A 192 -8.24 -4.87 -12.94
N ASP A 193 -7.71 -6.09 -12.99
CA ASP A 193 -6.27 -6.36 -12.93
C ASP A 193 -5.58 -5.67 -11.74
N GLY A 194 -6.26 -5.57 -10.59
CA GLY A 194 -5.72 -4.94 -9.38
C GLY A 194 -5.58 -3.40 -9.42
N TYR A 195 -6.04 -2.73 -10.49
CA TYR A 195 -5.99 -1.27 -10.60
C TYR A 195 -7.15 -0.58 -9.90
N PHE A 196 -6.83 0.46 -9.11
CA PHE A 196 -7.79 1.42 -8.60
C PHE A 196 -7.35 2.84 -8.90
N THR A 197 -8.31 3.74 -9.12
CA THR A 197 -8.05 5.18 -9.18
C THR A 197 -8.94 5.93 -8.21
N TYR A 198 -8.35 6.92 -7.56
CA TYR A 198 -8.97 7.70 -6.49
C TYR A 198 -9.05 9.15 -6.96
N TYR A 199 -10.21 9.77 -6.79
CA TYR A 199 -10.49 11.15 -7.18
C TYR A 199 -11.06 11.88 -5.98
N GLY A 200 -10.28 12.78 -5.38
CA GLY A 200 -10.62 13.51 -4.16
C GLY A 200 -10.94 14.99 -4.39
N HIS A 201 -11.40 15.65 -3.34
CA HIS A 201 -11.74 17.07 -3.25
C HIS A 201 -12.78 17.57 -4.27
N CYS A 202 -13.61 16.67 -4.79
CA CYS A 202 -14.60 17.00 -5.82
C CYS A 202 -15.62 18.02 -5.28
N GLN A 203 -16.10 18.91 -6.15
CA GLN A 203 -17.24 19.78 -5.84
C GLN A 203 -18.52 18.95 -5.77
N ARG A 204 -18.66 18.00 -6.71
CA ARG A 204 -19.80 17.09 -6.82
C ARG A 204 -19.40 15.81 -7.53
N ASN A 205 -19.88 14.69 -7.03
CA ASN A 205 -19.82 13.39 -7.71
C ASN A 205 -21.00 13.28 -8.68
N LEU A 206 -20.74 12.90 -9.93
CA LEU A 206 -21.77 12.72 -10.96
C LEU A 206 -22.14 11.24 -11.15
N VAL A 207 -21.48 10.36 -10.42
CA VAL A 207 -21.66 8.91 -10.42
C VAL A 207 -21.95 8.41 -9.02
N GLN A 208 -22.51 7.21 -8.93
CA GLN A 208 -22.84 6.51 -7.69
C GLN A 208 -22.15 5.14 -7.64
N SER A 209 -22.04 4.57 -6.44
CA SER A 209 -21.47 3.23 -6.27
C SER A 209 -22.20 2.19 -7.14
N ASN A 210 -21.44 1.27 -7.71
CA ASN A 210 -21.83 0.22 -8.67
C ASN A 210 -22.11 0.70 -10.11
N ASP A 211 -21.97 1.99 -10.43
CA ASP A 211 -22.03 2.42 -11.82
C ASP A 211 -20.86 1.85 -12.63
N VAL A 212 -21.14 1.44 -13.87
CA VAL A 212 -20.12 1.04 -14.84
C VAL A 212 -19.67 2.27 -15.61
N ILE A 213 -18.37 2.51 -15.61
CA ILE A 213 -17.73 3.72 -16.14
C ILE A 213 -16.81 3.31 -17.30
N LYS A 214 -16.84 4.07 -18.39
CA LYS A 214 -15.88 3.93 -19.48
C LYS A 214 -14.73 4.92 -19.31
N ARG A 215 -13.58 4.58 -19.86
CA ARG A 215 -12.43 5.48 -19.92
C ARG A 215 -12.84 6.79 -20.60
N GLY A 216 -12.54 7.91 -19.95
CA GLY A 216 -12.89 9.25 -20.42
C GLY A 216 -14.30 9.71 -20.07
N ASP A 217 -15.12 8.91 -19.41
CA ASP A 217 -16.43 9.37 -18.93
C ASP A 217 -16.24 10.45 -17.85
N VAL A 218 -17.13 11.44 -17.84
CA VAL A 218 -17.15 12.48 -16.81
C VAL A 218 -17.75 11.92 -15.53
N ILE A 219 -16.93 11.83 -14.48
CA ILE A 219 -17.32 11.20 -13.20
C ILE A 219 -17.61 12.22 -12.09
N GLY A 220 -17.08 13.43 -12.20
CA GLY A 220 -17.16 14.43 -11.16
C GLY A 220 -16.78 15.82 -11.65
N LEU A 221 -16.89 16.80 -10.75
CA LEU A 221 -16.45 18.17 -10.99
C LEU A 221 -15.38 18.57 -9.97
N VAL A 222 -14.34 19.28 -10.42
CA VAL A 222 -13.26 19.80 -9.57
C VAL A 222 -13.83 20.72 -8.50
N GLY A 223 -13.35 20.59 -7.27
CA GLY A 223 -13.78 21.39 -6.13
C GLY A 223 -12.66 21.68 -5.14
N SER A 224 -13.07 22.09 -3.94
CA SER A 224 -12.19 22.40 -2.81
C SER A 224 -12.80 21.87 -1.52
N THR A 225 -13.31 20.63 -1.54
CA THR A 225 -14.01 20.01 -0.40
C THR A 225 -13.08 19.16 0.47
N GLY A 226 -13.46 18.89 1.73
CA GLY A 226 -12.60 18.16 2.66
C GLY A 226 -11.43 19.00 3.18
N VAL A 227 -10.28 18.38 3.40
CA VAL A 227 -9.05 19.06 3.79
C VAL A 227 -8.34 19.55 2.52
N SER A 228 -8.72 20.73 2.05
CA SER A 228 -8.17 21.33 0.83
C SER A 228 -7.88 22.82 1.02
N SER A 229 -6.79 23.31 0.41
CA SER A 229 -6.37 24.72 0.46
C SER A 229 -6.92 25.57 -0.68
N GLY A 230 -7.54 24.96 -1.69
CA GLY A 230 -8.12 25.64 -2.85
C GLY A 230 -8.55 24.65 -3.95
N PRO A 231 -9.15 25.12 -5.06
CA PRO A 231 -9.65 24.23 -6.11
C PRO A 231 -8.57 23.38 -6.77
N HIS A 232 -8.65 22.06 -6.60
CA HIS A 232 -7.77 21.07 -7.23
C HIS A 232 -8.41 19.67 -7.23
N LEU A 233 -7.84 18.78 -8.02
CA LEU A 233 -8.11 17.34 -7.96
C LEU A 233 -6.95 16.64 -7.27
N HIS A 234 -7.24 15.93 -6.19
CA HIS A 234 -6.33 14.93 -5.64
C HIS A 234 -6.54 13.61 -6.38
N PHE A 235 -5.49 13.08 -7.00
CA PHE A 235 -5.57 11.91 -7.87
C PHE A 235 -4.53 10.86 -7.48
N GLU A 236 -4.97 9.64 -7.18
CA GLU A 236 -4.09 8.52 -6.85
C GLU A 236 -4.33 7.34 -7.80
N ILE A 237 -3.25 6.59 -8.08
CA ILE A 237 -3.31 5.29 -8.76
C ILE A 237 -2.81 4.23 -7.79
N TRP A 238 -3.54 3.12 -7.68
CA TRP A 238 -3.14 1.98 -6.88
C TRP A 238 -3.11 0.72 -7.76
N LYS A 239 -2.12 -0.15 -7.51
CA LYS A 239 -2.01 -1.46 -8.14
C LYS A 239 -1.69 -2.50 -7.08
N ASP A 240 -2.49 -3.55 -7.02
CA ASP A 240 -2.28 -4.68 -6.11
C ASP A 240 -2.12 -4.27 -4.63
N GLY A 241 -2.78 -3.17 -4.24
CA GLY A 241 -2.79 -2.63 -2.89
C GLY A 241 -1.64 -1.65 -2.56
N GLU A 242 -0.75 -1.36 -3.50
CA GLU A 242 0.30 -0.35 -3.34
C GLU A 242 0.01 0.91 -4.18
N PRO A 243 0.25 2.11 -3.65
CA PRO A 243 0.12 3.34 -4.41
C PRO A 243 1.30 3.48 -5.38
N ILE A 244 1.00 3.87 -6.62
CA ILE A 244 1.97 4.15 -7.68
C ILE A 244 1.93 5.65 -7.98
N ASP A 245 3.08 6.22 -8.34
CA ASP A 245 3.17 7.61 -8.76
C ASP A 245 2.38 7.83 -10.07
N PRO A 246 1.34 8.67 -10.06
CA PRO A 246 0.61 9.02 -11.27
C PRO A 246 1.48 9.65 -12.37
N MET A 247 2.60 10.28 -12.01
CA MET A 247 3.54 10.87 -12.97
C MET A 247 4.18 9.81 -13.90
N ASP A 248 4.32 8.57 -13.43
CA ASP A 248 4.84 7.46 -14.24
C ASP A 248 3.88 7.05 -15.37
N TYR A 249 2.56 7.25 -15.15
CA TYR A 249 1.50 6.94 -16.11
C TYR A 249 1.21 8.12 -17.04
N PHE A 250 1.43 9.34 -16.55
CA PHE A 250 1.11 10.57 -17.25
C PHE A 250 2.32 11.52 -17.34
N PRO A 251 3.30 11.22 -18.22
CA PRO A 251 4.51 12.04 -18.34
C PRO A 251 4.25 13.50 -18.73
N GLN A 252 3.06 13.81 -19.28
CA GLN A 252 2.71 15.19 -19.65
C GLN A 252 2.58 16.11 -18.43
N TYR A 253 2.44 15.55 -17.23
CA TYR A 253 2.42 16.34 -16.01
C TYR A 253 3.81 16.85 -15.60
N TYR A 254 4.92 16.25 -16.05
CA TYR A 254 6.27 16.78 -15.82
C TYR A 254 6.45 18.17 -16.44
N ASP A 255 5.87 18.41 -17.63
CA ASP A 255 5.94 19.70 -18.30
C ASP A 255 5.07 20.78 -17.61
N LYS A 256 4.13 20.36 -16.76
CA LYS A 256 3.16 21.23 -16.06
C LYS A 256 3.33 21.18 -14.56
N ASP A 257 4.51 20.81 -14.11
CA ASP A 257 4.82 20.66 -12.71
C ASP A 257 5.27 21.99 -12.11
N LEU A 258 4.50 22.48 -11.14
CA LEU A 258 4.80 23.67 -10.36
C LEU A 258 5.07 23.33 -8.90
N SER A 259 5.19 22.04 -8.55
CA SER A 259 5.52 21.62 -7.21
C SER A 259 6.93 22.09 -6.86
N VAL A 260 7.09 22.56 -5.62
CA VAL A 260 8.39 22.96 -5.11
C VAL A 260 9.17 21.69 -4.80
N GLU A 261 10.33 21.50 -5.43
CA GLU A 261 11.27 20.47 -4.98
C GLU A 261 11.73 20.86 -3.57
N GLU A 262 11.29 20.09 -2.57
CA GLU A 262 11.94 20.12 -1.26
C GLU A 262 13.35 19.56 -1.44
N HIS A 263 14.28 20.43 -1.82
CA HIS A 263 15.70 20.18 -1.62
C HIS A 263 15.93 20.07 -0.12
N GLY A 264 15.92 18.82 0.38
CA GLY A 264 16.36 18.47 1.72
C GLY A 264 17.85 18.66 1.91
#